data_AF-A0A376FC24-F1
#
_entry.id   AF-A0A376FC24-F1
#
_cell.length_a   1.000
_cell.length_b   1.000
_cell.length_c   1.000
_cell.angle_alpha   90.00
_cell.angle_beta   90.00
_cell.angle_gamma   90.00
#
_symmetry.space_group_name_H-M   'P 1'
#
loop_
_entity.id
_entity.type
_entity.pdbx_description
1 polymer ?
#
loop_
_entity_poly.entity_id
_entity_poly.type
_entity_poly.pdbx_seq_one_letter_code
_entity_poly.pdbx_strand_id
1 'polypeptide(L)'
;MVKARIMGDSDDAYANELRAMLRPFVFRRYIDFSVIQSLRNMKGMIAREVRRRGLKDNIKLGAGGIREIEFIVQVFQLIRGGREPSLQSRSLLPTLSVIEQLHLLPGRRRANPARGLFVPAPSGKPAAKHQRRTDPDPAWR
;
A
#
# COMPACT_ATOMS: atom_id res chain seq x y z
N MET A 1 8.76 -15.26 8.59
CA MET A 1 8.44 -16.10 9.76
C MET A 1 6.96 -16.12 10.18
N VAL A 2 6.11 -15.19 9.73
CA VAL A 2 4.65 -15.20 10.04
C VAL A 2 3.97 -16.55 9.75
N LYS A 3 4.36 -17.21 8.66
CA LYS A 3 3.81 -18.51 8.23
C LYS A 3 4.51 -19.73 8.82
N ALA A 4 5.60 -19.56 9.56
CA ALA A 4 6.43 -20.66 10.04
C ALA A 4 5.67 -21.51 11.06
N ARG A 5 5.72 -22.84 10.90
CA ARG A 5 5.08 -23.83 11.78
C ARG A 5 6.04 -25.00 12.01
N ILE A 6 6.06 -25.51 13.23
CA ILE A 6 6.73 -26.76 13.60
C ILE A 6 5.91 -27.92 13.03
N MET A 7 6.59 -28.84 12.35
CA MET A 7 6.01 -30.04 11.77
C MET A 7 6.25 -31.22 12.70
N GLY A 8 5.32 -32.18 12.74
CA GLY A 8 5.37 -33.31 13.66
C GLY A 8 4.77 -33.00 15.03
N ASP A 9 5.17 -33.77 16.04
CA ASP A 9 4.79 -33.50 17.42
C ASP A 9 5.34 -32.12 17.83
N SER A 10 4.48 -31.32 18.41
CA SER A 10 4.72 -29.89 18.58
C SER A 10 4.42 -29.40 19.99
N ASP A 11 4.16 -30.32 20.92
CA ASP A 11 3.85 -29.99 22.31
C ASP A 11 5.00 -30.34 23.26
N ASP A 12 6.22 -30.45 22.72
CA ASP A 12 7.44 -30.63 23.50
C ASP A 12 8.05 -29.29 23.99
N ALA A 13 9.04 -29.39 24.88
CA ALA A 13 9.71 -28.24 25.47
C ALA A 13 10.42 -27.37 24.42
N TYR A 14 11.10 -28.00 23.46
CA TYR A 14 11.85 -27.29 22.41
C TYR A 14 10.95 -26.52 21.45
N ALA A 15 9.78 -27.08 21.12
CA ALA A 15 8.78 -26.44 20.29
C ALA A 15 8.23 -25.18 20.96
N ASN A 16 7.99 -25.25 22.27
CA ASN A 16 7.54 -24.11 23.05
C ASN A 16 8.61 -23.04 23.20
N GLU A 17 9.86 -23.43 23.43
CA GLU A 17 11.01 -22.51 23.48
C GLU A 17 11.19 -21.77 22.14
N LEU A 18 11.18 -22.50 21.02
CA LEU A 18 11.29 -21.91 19.69
C LEU A 18 10.14 -20.93 19.40
N ARG A 19 8.90 -21.28 19.79
CA ARG A 19 7.76 -20.36 19.65
C ARG A 19 7.94 -19.09 20.48
N ALA A 20 8.39 -19.24 21.72
CA ALA A 20 8.62 -18.12 22.63
C ALA A 20 9.71 -17.18 22.09
N MET A 21 10.78 -17.74 21.51
CA MET A 21 11.85 -17.00 20.87
C MET A 21 11.39 -16.26 19.60
N LEU A 22 10.62 -16.92 18.73
CA LEU A 22 10.20 -16.33 17.45
C LEU A 22 9.12 -15.26 17.61
N ARG A 23 8.22 -15.40 18.59
CA ARG A 23 7.07 -14.52 18.77
C ARG A 23 7.44 -13.03 18.85
N PRO A 24 8.37 -12.57 19.70
CA PRO A 24 8.73 -11.15 19.78
C PRO A 24 9.44 -10.64 18.53
N PHE A 25 10.14 -11.50 17.80
CA PHE A 25 10.81 -11.14 16.55
C PHE A 25 9.80 -10.89 15.42
N VAL A 26 8.75 -11.73 15.34
CA VAL A 26 7.70 -11.61 14.31
C VAL A 26 6.67 -10.54 14.65
N PHE A 27 6.21 -10.49 15.89
CA PHE A 27 5.10 -9.65 16.33
C PHE A 27 5.60 -8.59 17.31
N ARG A 28 6.30 -7.59 16.77
CA ARG A 28 6.87 -6.51 17.56
C ARG A 28 5.77 -5.62 18.15
N ARG A 29 5.89 -5.30 19.44
CA ARG A 29 4.93 -4.41 20.14
C ARG A 29 5.12 -2.94 19.76
N TYR A 30 6.34 -2.54 19.39
CA TYR A 30 6.66 -1.19 18.93
C TYR A 30 7.13 -1.24 17.48
N ILE A 31 6.55 -0.38 16.65
CA ILE A 31 6.86 -0.28 15.22
C ILE A 31 7.33 1.14 14.97
N ASP A 32 8.57 1.25 14.51
CA ASP A 32 9.16 2.52 14.13
C ASP A 32 8.96 2.79 12.62
N PHE A 33 9.39 3.98 12.20
CA PHE A 33 9.31 4.39 10.80
C PHE A 33 10.15 3.51 9.86
N SER A 34 11.27 2.96 10.32
CA SER A 34 12.17 2.13 9.49
C SER A 34 11.49 0.83 9.06
N VAL A 35 10.68 0.23 9.92
CA VAL A 35 9.89 -0.97 9.61
C VAL A 35 8.84 -0.65 8.54
N ILE A 36 8.12 0.46 8.68
CA ILE A 36 7.12 0.90 7.69
C ILE A 36 7.79 1.16 6.34
N GLN A 37 8.95 1.81 6.33
CA GLN A 37 9.71 2.05 5.11
C GLN A 37 10.18 0.74 4.45
N SER A 38 10.63 -0.23 5.25
CA SER A 38 11.02 -1.55 4.77
C SER A 38 9.86 -2.30 4.10
N LEU A 39 8.65 -2.23 4.69
CA LEU A 39 7.44 -2.81 4.09
C LEU A 39 7.05 -2.13 2.77
N ARG A 40 7.16 -0.80 2.70
CA ARG A 40 6.93 -0.05 1.44
C ARG A 40 7.92 -0.44 0.35
N ASN A 41 9.20 -0.58 0.71
CA ASN A 41 10.24 -1.01 -0.23
C ASN A 41 9.94 -2.42 -0.77
N MET A 42 9.52 -3.34 0.11
CA MET A 42 9.11 -4.70 -0.27
C MET A 42 7.91 -4.71 -1.21
N LYS A 43 6.88 -3.92 -0.93
CA LYS A 43 5.73 -3.72 -1.83
C LYS A 43 6.18 -3.20 -3.20
N GLY A 44 7.12 -2.24 -3.22
CA GLY A 44 7.69 -1.70 -4.43
C GLY A 44 8.43 -2.75 -5.27
N MET A 45 9.21 -3.63 -4.62
CA MET A 45 9.88 -4.75 -5.29
C MET A 45 8.88 -5.71 -5.94
N ILE A 46 7.82 -6.11 -5.22
CA ILE A 46 6.77 -6.98 -5.77
C ILE A 46 6.14 -6.32 -7.00
N ALA A 47 5.74 -5.06 -6.91
CA ALA A 47 5.11 -4.35 -8.03
C ALA A 47 6.04 -4.17 -9.24
N ARG A 48 7.35 -3.96 -9.02
CA ARG A 48 8.33 -3.95 -10.12
C ARG A 48 8.44 -5.31 -10.79
N GLU A 49 8.42 -6.38 -10.01
CA GLU A 49 8.55 -7.74 -10.54
C GLU A 49 7.34 -8.15 -11.39
N VAL A 50 6.12 -7.81 -10.94
CA VAL A 50 4.91 -8.04 -11.73
C VAL A 50 4.98 -7.33 -13.08
N ARG A 51 5.38 -6.05 -13.09
CA ARG A 51 5.54 -5.26 -14.32
C ARG A 51 6.62 -5.83 -15.23
N ARG A 52 7.79 -6.19 -14.67
CA ARG A 52 8.94 -6.72 -15.42
C ARG A 52 8.58 -8.01 -16.17
N ARG A 53 7.81 -8.90 -15.55
CA ARG A 53 7.46 -10.20 -16.13
C ARG A 53 6.20 -10.18 -17.01
N GLY A 54 5.44 -9.09 -17.04
CA GLY A 54 4.24 -8.99 -17.88
C GLY A 54 3.18 -10.06 -17.60
N LEU A 55 3.07 -10.53 -16.35
CA LEU A 55 2.24 -11.68 -15.98
C LEU A 55 0.74 -11.33 -15.95
N LYS A 56 0.09 -11.33 -17.12
CA LYS A 56 -1.33 -11.00 -17.27
C LYS A 56 -2.26 -12.14 -16.82
N ASP A 57 -1.91 -13.39 -17.12
CA ASP A 57 -2.76 -14.57 -16.82
C ASP A 57 -2.17 -15.45 -15.71
N ASN A 58 -1.54 -14.83 -14.70
CA ASN A 58 -0.94 -15.55 -13.60
C ASN A 58 -1.68 -15.30 -12.28
N ILE A 59 -2.45 -16.28 -11.81
CA ILE A 59 -3.27 -16.19 -10.59
C ILE A 59 -2.42 -15.88 -9.34
N LYS A 60 -1.18 -16.37 -9.27
CA LYS A 60 -0.33 -16.20 -8.08
C LYS A 60 0.49 -14.91 -8.11
N LEU A 61 1.03 -14.59 -9.28
CA LEU A 61 2.09 -13.61 -9.47
C LEU A 61 1.66 -12.37 -10.26
N GLY A 62 0.50 -12.41 -10.92
CA GLY A 62 -0.07 -11.27 -11.63
C GLY A 62 -0.52 -10.17 -10.66
N ALA A 63 -0.90 -9.03 -11.22
CA ALA A 63 -1.49 -7.94 -10.46
C ALA A 63 -2.82 -8.40 -9.83
N GLY A 64 -3.01 -8.14 -8.54
CA GLY A 64 -4.17 -8.64 -7.78
C GLY A 64 -4.13 -10.15 -7.47
N GLY A 65 -3.03 -10.83 -7.79
CA GLY A 65 -2.88 -12.26 -7.54
C GLY A 65 -2.71 -12.63 -6.07
N ILE A 66 -2.67 -13.94 -5.79
CA ILE A 66 -2.61 -14.50 -4.43
C ILE A 66 -1.45 -13.91 -3.60
N ARG A 67 -0.27 -13.71 -4.20
CA ARG A 67 0.87 -13.14 -3.50
C ARG A 67 0.58 -11.74 -2.96
N GLU A 68 -0.14 -10.92 -3.71
CA GLU A 68 -0.45 -9.55 -3.30
C GLU A 68 -1.40 -9.56 -2.10
N ILE A 69 -2.40 -10.47 -2.11
CA ILE A 69 -3.31 -10.69 -0.99
C ILE A 69 -2.53 -11.17 0.24
N GLU A 70 -1.67 -12.18 0.09
CA GLU A 70 -0.82 -12.70 1.17
C GLU A 70 0.06 -11.60 1.78
N PHE A 71 0.66 -10.76 0.93
CA PHE A 71 1.50 -9.66 1.37
C PHE A 71 0.71 -8.64 2.20
N ILE A 72 -0.48 -8.23 1.73
CA ILE A 72 -1.34 -7.26 2.44
C ILE A 72 -1.72 -7.79 3.82
N VAL A 73 -2.18 -9.04 3.89
CA VAL A 73 -2.56 -9.67 5.17
C VAL A 73 -1.36 -9.71 6.10
N GLN A 74 -0.19 -10.18 5.64
CA GLN A 74 1.02 -10.27 6.46
C GLN A 74 1.52 -8.89 6.93
N VAL A 75 1.34 -7.83 6.15
CA VAL A 75 1.66 -6.46 6.58
C VAL A 75 0.86 -6.07 7.82
N PHE A 76 -0.45 -6.35 7.86
CA PHE A 76 -1.27 -6.10 9.05
C PHE A 76 -0.80 -6.92 10.25
N GLN A 77 -0.42 -8.18 10.02
CA GLN A 77 0.12 -9.04 11.07
C GLN A 77 1.44 -8.50 11.65
N LEU A 78 2.34 -7.99 10.80
CA LEU A 78 3.62 -7.44 11.26
C LEU A 78 3.46 -6.09 11.99
N ILE A 79 2.52 -5.24 11.57
CA ILE A 79 2.32 -3.92 12.17
C ILE A 79 1.48 -4.00 13.46
N ARG A 80 0.44 -4.82 13.47
CA ARG A 80 -0.53 -4.87 14.57
C ARG A 80 -0.49 -6.14 15.40
N GLY A 81 0.08 -7.24 14.89
CA GLY A 81 0.09 -8.52 15.59
C GLY A 81 0.79 -8.50 16.95
N GLY A 82 1.71 -7.56 17.20
CA GLY A 82 2.31 -7.38 18.53
C GLY A 82 1.36 -6.83 19.60
N ARG A 83 0.28 -6.16 19.19
CA ARG A 83 -0.78 -5.62 20.07
C ARG A 83 -2.09 -6.39 19.97
N GLU A 84 -2.33 -7.04 18.83
CA GLU A 84 -3.55 -7.79 18.50
C GLU A 84 -3.23 -9.28 18.35
N PRO A 85 -3.35 -10.09 19.41
CA PRO A 85 -3.07 -11.53 19.34
C PRO A 85 -3.91 -12.28 18.30
N SER A 86 -5.12 -11.80 18.01
CA SER A 86 -6.01 -12.34 16.97
C SER A 86 -5.40 -12.28 15.56
N LEU A 87 -4.46 -11.36 15.32
CA LEU A 87 -3.71 -11.26 14.06
C LEU A 87 -2.50 -12.20 13.98
N GLN A 88 -2.23 -13.03 14.99
CA GLN A 88 -1.07 -13.93 14.99
C GLN A 88 -1.35 -15.30 14.33
N SER A 89 -2.57 -15.50 13.81
CA SER A 89 -2.94 -16.69 13.05
C SER A 89 -2.04 -16.89 11.82
N ARG A 90 -1.61 -18.12 11.59
CA ARG A 90 -0.82 -18.49 10.39
C ARG A 90 -1.69 -18.61 9.14
N SER A 91 -2.99 -18.83 9.30
CA SER A 91 -3.93 -19.05 8.20
C SER A 91 -4.43 -17.72 7.64
N LEU A 92 -4.51 -17.60 6.31
CA LEU A 92 -4.87 -16.34 5.65
C LEU A 92 -6.31 -15.93 5.93
N LEU A 93 -7.26 -16.84 5.72
CA LEU A 93 -8.70 -16.53 5.81
C LEU A 93 -9.15 -16.10 7.22
N PRO A 94 -8.74 -16.79 8.31
CA PRO A 94 -9.04 -16.32 9.67
C PRO A 94 -8.45 -14.94 9.94
N THR A 95 -7.20 -14.69 9.51
CA THR A 95 -6.56 -13.39 9.71
C THR A 95 -7.27 -12.30 8.92
N LEU A 96 -7.72 -12.58 7.69
CA LEU A 96 -8.49 -11.62 6.88
C LEU A 96 -9.81 -11.25 7.58
N SER A 97 -10.50 -12.22 8.17
CA SER A 97 -11.72 -11.98 8.95
C SER A 97 -11.45 -11.08 10.16
N VAL A 98 -10.34 -11.31 10.87
CA VAL A 98 -9.92 -10.44 11.99
C VAL A 98 -9.57 -9.03 11.51
N ILE A 99 -8.90 -8.89 10.36
CA ILE A 99 -8.57 -7.59 9.76
C ILE A 99 -9.83 -6.77 9.47
N GLU A 100 -10.87 -7.44 8.96
CA GLU A 100 -12.19 -6.84 8.72
C GLU A 100 -12.87 -6.41 10.02
N GLN A 101 -12.94 -7.31 11.01
CA GLN A 101 -13.54 -7.02 12.32
C GLN A 101 -12.87 -5.83 13.03
N LEU A 102 -11.55 -5.69 12.87
CA LEU A 102 -10.77 -4.58 13.41
C LEU A 102 -10.83 -3.30 12.56
N HIS A 103 -11.60 -3.29 11.47
CA HIS A 103 -11.77 -2.15 10.55
C HIS A 103 -10.43 -1.58 10.03
N LEU A 104 -9.47 -2.47 9.78
CA LEU A 104 -8.11 -2.07 9.38
C LEU A 104 -7.97 -1.78 7.89
N LEU A 105 -8.92 -2.25 7.10
CA LEU A 105 -8.99 -1.95 5.68
C LEU A 105 -9.76 -0.64 5.49
N PRO A 106 -9.27 0.25 4.60
CA PRO A 106 -10.05 1.42 4.23
C PRO A 106 -11.39 0.97 3.65
N GLY A 107 -12.48 1.58 4.12
CA GLY A 107 -13.81 1.32 3.57
C GLY A 107 -13.83 1.46 2.05
N ARG A 108 -14.75 0.75 1.39
CA ARG A 108 -14.86 0.73 -0.08
C ARG A 108 -14.91 2.16 -0.61
N ARG A 109 -13.76 2.64 -1.08
CA ARG A 109 -13.64 3.95 -1.72
C ARG A 109 -14.38 3.80 -3.04
N ARG A 110 -15.62 4.31 -3.10
CA ARG A 110 -16.32 4.45 -4.39
C ARG A 110 -15.36 5.24 -5.27
N ALA A 111 -14.88 4.61 -6.35
CA ALA A 111 -14.14 5.34 -7.36
C ALA A 111 -15.07 6.46 -7.82
N ASN A 112 -14.74 7.71 -7.48
CA ASN A 112 -15.40 8.84 -8.07
C ASN A 112 -14.85 8.90 -9.51
N PRO A 113 -15.65 8.60 -10.54
CA PRO A 113 -15.17 8.63 -11.92
C PRO A 113 -14.75 10.05 -12.36
N ALA A 114 -15.08 11.10 -11.59
CA ALA A 114 -14.81 12.49 -11.92
C ALA A 114 -13.41 13.02 -11.49
N ARG A 115 -12.42 12.17 -11.23
CA ARG A 115 -11.03 12.62 -10.93
C ARG A 115 -9.98 12.08 -11.91
N GLY A 116 -10.38 11.88 -13.17
CA GLY A 116 -9.46 11.89 -14.31
C GLY A 116 -9.35 13.31 -14.88
N LEU A 117 -8.13 13.86 -14.92
CA LEU A 117 -7.75 15.14 -15.52
C LEU A 117 -8.49 16.41 -15.03
N PHE A 118 -7.96 17.04 -13.99
CA PHE A 118 -7.93 18.50 -13.95
C PHE A 118 -6.52 18.94 -13.54
N VAL A 119 -5.66 19.07 -14.54
CA VAL A 119 -4.51 19.96 -14.46
C VAL A 119 -5.09 21.36 -14.68
N PRO A 120 -5.14 22.25 -13.68
CA PRO A 120 -5.53 23.62 -13.95
C PRO A 120 -4.50 24.22 -14.92
N ALA A 121 -4.94 24.58 -16.12
CA ALA A 121 -4.15 25.38 -17.04
C ALA A 121 -3.72 26.69 -16.33
N PRO A 122 -2.51 27.20 -16.59
CA PRO A 122 -2.08 28.47 -16.02
C PRO A 122 -3.04 29.57 -16.47
N SER A 123 -3.55 30.33 -15.51
CA SER A 123 -4.47 31.45 -15.71
C SER A 123 -3.80 32.57 -16.51
N GLY A 124 -3.83 32.49 -17.83
CA GLY A 124 -3.62 33.62 -18.72
C GLY A 124 -4.86 34.50 -18.71
N LYS A 125 -4.78 35.69 -18.12
CA LYS A 125 -5.81 36.71 -18.28
C LYS A 125 -5.78 37.24 -19.72
N PRO A 126 -6.89 37.30 -20.45
CA PRO A 126 -6.96 38.10 -21.67
C PRO A 126 -7.23 39.56 -21.24
N ALA A 127 -6.23 40.44 -21.36
CA ALA A 127 -6.45 41.87 -21.22
C ALA A 127 -6.90 42.44 -22.58
N ALA A 128 -8.18 42.78 -22.66
CA ALA A 128 -8.79 43.43 -23.81
C ALA A 128 -8.39 44.90 -23.90
N LYS A 129 -8.09 45.32 -25.14
CA LYS A 129 -8.37 46.62 -25.78
C LYS A 129 -8.11 47.90 -24.97
N HIS A 130 -7.09 48.66 -25.40
CA HIS A 130 -7.15 50.12 -25.43
C HIS A 130 -6.72 50.60 -26.81
N GLN A 131 -7.73 50.83 -27.65
CA GLN A 131 -7.60 51.60 -28.88
C GLN A 131 -7.50 53.07 -28.46
N ARG A 132 -6.29 53.62 -28.41
CA ARG A 132 -6.14 55.08 -28.42
C ARG A 132 -6.09 55.52 -29.87
N ARG A 133 -7.19 56.15 -30.29
CA ARG A 133 -7.19 57.14 -31.36
C ARG A 133 -6.18 58.23 -30.99
N THR A 134 -5.17 58.41 -31.82
CA THR A 134 -4.57 59.71 -32.06
C THR A 134 -4.72 59.94 -33.56
N ASP A 135 -5.61 60.86 -33.90
CA ASP A 135 -5.77 61.36 -35.26
C ASP A 135 -4.47 62.04 -35.73
N PRO A 136 -4.25 62.11 -37.05
CA PRO A 136 -2.99 62.55 -37.63
C PRO A 136 -2.95 64.08 -37.75
N ASP A 137 -1.77 64.67 -37.61
CA ASP A 137 -1.50 66.01 -38.15
C ASP A 137 0.00 66.10 -38.54
N PRO A 138 0.40 66.99 -39.47
CA PRO A 138 1.09 66.57 -40.68
C PRO A 138 2.47 67.25 -40.74
N ALA A 139 3.03 67.34 -41.94
CA ALA A 139 4.00 68.36 -42.34
C ALA A 139 5.52 68.11 -42.07
N TRP A 140 6.17 67.62 -43.14
CA TRP A 140 7.45 68.08 -43.71
C TRP A 140 8.74 68.06 -42.86
N ARG A 141 9.57 67.04 -43.07
CA ARG A 141 10.96 67.14 -43.58
C ARG A 141 11.52 65.77 -43.92
#